data_AF-A0A6I2LYU0-F1
#
_entry.id   AF-A0A6I2LYU0-F1
#
_cell.length_a   1.000
_cell.length_b   1.000
_cell.length_c   1.000
_cell.angle_alpha   90.00
_cell.angle_beta   90.00
_cell.angle_gamma   90.00
#
_symmetry.space_group_name_H-M   'P 1'
#
loop_
_entity.id
_entity.type
_entity.pdbx_description
1 polymer ?
#
loop_
_entity_poly.entity_id
_entity_poly.type
_entity_poly.pdbx_seq_one_letter_code
_entity_poly.pdbx_strand_id
1 'polypeptide(L)'
;MRRDWHDFWGGTAMAAIGLGVAGWAAAQYDLGTLRRMGPGFFPLGLGLVLALIGAGIAVPALARTGTPQPIAWRESGAILGAIVVFGLGLERFGLIPTTAAAVLIATLPAPRSGLVWRIGVTLAVTAIAWAIFSAGLRMTVPLWPVGR
;
A
#
# COMPACT_ATOMS: atom_id res chain seq x y z
N MET A 1 22.33 6.50 -26.59
CA MET A 1 21.25 7.01 -25.73
C MET A 1 20.35 5.86 -25.32
N ARG A 2 20.57 5.22 -24.15
CA ARG A 2 19.68 4.17 -23.64
C ARG A 2 18.57 4.85 -22.85
N ARG A 3 17.37 4.88 -23.41
CA ARG A 3 16.17 5.40 -22.73
C ARG A 3 15.88 4.57 -21.47
N ASP A 4 15.23 5.18 -20.49
CA ASP A 4 14.91 4.54 -19.21
C ASP A 4 13.74 3.53 -19.34
N TRP A 5 14.04 2.36 -19.89
CA TRP A 5 13.02 1.32 -20.10
C TRP A 5 12.50 0.73 -18.79
N HIS A 6 13.29 0.76 -17.72
CA HIS A 6 12.88 0.23 -16.43
C HIS A 6 11.72 1.06 -15.86
N ASP A 7 11.88 2.38 -15.82
CA ASP A 7 10.86 3.28 -15.28
C ASP A 7 9.65 3.38 -16.21
N PHE A 8 9.87 3.29 -17.53
CA PHE A 8 8.77 3.23 -18.49
C PHE A 8 7.87 2.01 -18.25
N TRP A 9 8.46 0.81 -18.17
CA TRP A 9 7.67 -0.42 -17.95
C TRP A 9 7.06 -0.48 -16.56
N GLY A 10 7.80 -0.07 -15.53
CA GLY A 10 7.29 -0.02 -14.15
C GLY A 10 6.12 0.97 -14.01
N GLY A 11 6.28 2.19 -14.52
CA GLY A 11 5.21 3.20 -14.52
C GLY A 11 4.00 2.78 -15.36
N THR A 12 4.22 2.17 -16.52
CA THR A 12 3.12 1.68 -17.38
C THR A 12 2.37 0.54 -16.71
N ALA A 13 3.06 -0.41 -16.07
CA ALA A 13 2.41 -1.49 -15.33
C ALA A 13 1.58 -0.96 -14.15
N MET A 14 2.14 -0.01 -13.39
CA MET A 14 1.44 0.68 -12.31
C MET A 14 0.18 1.40 -12.83
N ALA A 15 0.29 2.05 -13.99
CA ALA A 15 -0.83 2.72 -14.62
C ALA A 15 -1.93 1.76 -15.10
N ALA A 16 -1.53 0.67 -15.76
CA ALA A 16 -2.45 -0.35 -16.26
C ALA A 16 -3.19 -1.05 -15.11
N ILE A 17 -2.49 -1.42 -14.03
CA ILE A 17 -3.11 -2.03 -12.85
C ILE A 17 -4.06 -1.05 -12.17
N GLY A 18 -3.66 0.22 -12.00
CA GLY A 18 -4.50 1.25 -11.40
C GLY A 18 -5.80 1.48 -12.17
N LEU A 19 -5.70 1.64 -13.49
CA LEU A 19 -6.87 1.77 -14.37
C LEU A 19 -7.73 0.51 -14.39
N GLY A 20 -7.11 -0.67 -14.37
CA GLY A 20 -7.82 -1.95 -14.31
C GLY A 20 -8.64 -2.08 -13.04
N VAL A 21 -8.04 -1.79 -11.88
CA VAL A 21 -8.74 -1.80 -10.58
C VAL A 21 -9.83 -0.73 -10.54
N ALA A 22 -9.57 0.49 -11.04
CA ALA A 22 -10.55 1.55 -11.06
C ALA A 22 -11.75 1.23 -11.98
N GLY A 23 -11.49 0.69 -13.17
CA GLY A 23 -12.52 0.25 -14.11
C GLY A 23 -13.33 -0.92 -13.57
N TRP A 24 -12.67 -1.91 -12.96
CA TRP A 24 -13.34 -3.02 -12.29
C TRP A 24 -14.20 -2.55 -11.11
N ALA A 25 -13.69 -1.65 -10.28
CA ALA A 25 -14.43 -1.06 -9.17
C ALA A 25 -15.68 -0.30 -9.65
N ALA A 26 -15.55 0.48 -10.72
CA ALA A 26 -16.67 1.19 -11.34
C ALA A 26 -17.72 0.24 -11.94
N ALA A 27 -17.29 -0.92 -12.45
CA ALA A 27 -18.17 -1.86 -13.14
C ALA A 27 -18.85 -2.87 -12.20
N GLN A 28 -18.25 -3.17 -11.04
CA GLN A 28 -18.72 -4.25 -10.15
C GLN A 28 -19.22 -3.77 -8.80
N TYR A 29 -18.87 -2.55 -8.37
CA TYR A 29 -19.30 -2.02 -7.09
C TYR A 29 -20.09 -0.73 -7.25
N ASP A 30 -21.06 -0.55 -6.37
CA ASP A 30 -21.74 0.73 -6.24
C ASP A 30 -20.76 1.76 -5.67
N LEU A 31 -20.60 2.88 -6.39
CA LEU A 31 -19.80 4.02 -5.96
C LEU A 31 -20.56 4.88 -4.94
N GLY A 32 -21.89 4.77 -4.91
CA GLY A 32 -22.76 5.61 -4.11
C GLY A 32 -22.67 7.09 -4.52
N THR A 33 -22.72 7.97 -3.53
CA THR A 33 -22.59 9.43 -3.74
C THR A 33 -21.41 9.98 -2.95
N LEU A 34 -20.95 11.19 -3.24
CA LEU A 34 -19.89 11.83 -2.45
C LEU A 34 -20.24 11.98 -0.96
N ARG A 35 -21.54 12.02 -0.62
CA ARG A 35 -22.02 12.11 0.77
C ARG A 35 -22.26 10.74 1.41
N ARG A 36 -22.33 9.67 0.62
CA ARG A 36 -22.48 8.27 1.05
C ARG A 36 -21.65 7.40 0.12
N MET A 37 -20.35 7.33 0.40
CA MET A 37 -19.40 6.58 -0.40
C MET A 37 -19.73 5.09 -0.34
N GLY A 38 -19.99 4.49 -1.50
CA GLY A 38 -20.17 3.05 -1.64
C GLY A 38 -18.83 2.30 -1.58
N PRO A 39 -18.85 0.97 -1.50
CA PRO A 39 -17.65 0.14 -1.38
C PRO A 39 -16.68 0.30 -2.56
N GLY A 40 -17.17 0.68 -3.75
CA GLY A 40 -16.33 0.91 -4.93
C GLY A 40 -15.55 2.23 -4.91
N PHE A 41 -15.93 3.18 -4.05
CA PHE A 41 -15.32 4.51 -4.03
C PHE A 41 -13.82 4.47 -3.71
N PHE A 42 -13.44 3.68 -2.71
CA PHE A 42 -12.05 3.58 -2.25
C PHE A 42 -11.14 2.87 -3.27
N PRO A 43 -11.48 1.67 -3.79
CA PRO A 43 -10.71 1.03 -4.86
C PRO A 43 -10.60 1.89 -6.13
N LEU A 44 -11.68 2.59 -6.52
CA LEU A 44 -11.67 3.49 -7.67
C LEU A 44 -10.71 4.66 -7.46
N GLY A 45 -10.82 5.36 -6.33
CA GLY A 45 -9.95 6.49 -6.00
C GLY A 45 -8.48 6.10 -5.96
N LEU A 46 -8.15 5.01 -5.26
CA LEU A 46 -6.78 4.49 -5.20
C LEU A 46 -6.28 4.05 -6.58
N GLY A 47 -7.10 3.37 -7.36
CA GLY A 47 -6.75 2.95 -8.71
C GLY A 47 -6.42 4.13 -9.62
N LEU A 48 -7.21 5.21 -9.56
CA LEU A 48 -6.95 6.44 -10.30
C LEU A 48 -5.66 7.14 -9.83
N VAL A 49 -5.44 7.26 -8.51
CA VAL A 49 -4.19 7.84 -7.98
C VAL A 49 -2.98 7.02 -8.41
N LEU A 50 -3.07 5.68 -8.32
CA LEU A 50 -2.03 4.77 -8.79
C LEU A 50 -1.77 4.97 -10.29
N ALA A 51 -2.83 5.15 -11.08
CA ALA A 51 -2.73 5.40 -12.50
C ALA A 51 -2.01 6.71 -12.84
N LEU A 52 -2.34 7.79 -12.11
CA LEU A 52 -1.71 9.08 -12.27
C LEU A 52 -0.22 9.05 -11.90
N ILE A 53 0.13 8.39 -10.80
CA ILE A 53 1.54 8.24 -10.39
C ILE A 53 2.29 7.40 -11.43
N GLY A 54 1.72 6.29 -11.89
CA GLY A 54 2.32 5.44 -12.93
C GLY A 54 2.56 6.19 -14.23
N ALA A 55 1.59 6.98 -14.69
CA ALA A 55 1.75 7.85 -15.86
C ALA A 55 2.81 8.94 -15.63
N GLY A 56 2.86 9.52 -14.44
CA GLY A 56 3.88 10.49 -14.03
C GLY A 56 5.30 9.93 -14.01
N ILE A 57 5.47 8.61 -13.86
CA ILE A 57 6.76 7.91 -13.98
C ILE A 57 7.04 7.55 -15.45
N ALA A 58 6.06 6.99 -16.16
CA ALA A 58 6.24 6.46 -17.51
C ALA A 58 6.47 7.55 -18.57
N VAL A 59 5.74 8.67 -18.51
CA VAL A 59 5.82 9.73 -19.54
C VAL A 59 7.21 10.38 -19.57
N PRO A 60 7.80 10.81 -18.43
CA PRO A 60 9.16 11.37 -18.44
C PRO A 60 10.25 10.36 -18.83
N ALA A 61 10.04 9.06 -18.57
CA ALA A 61 11.01 8.00 -18.87
C ALA A 61 11.30 7.87 -20.38
N LEU A 62 10.36 8.26 -21.25
CA LEU A 62 10.56 8.28 -22.71
C LEU A 62 11.61 9.31 -23.17
N ALA A 63 11.75 10.40 -22.41
CA ALA A 63 12.68 11.49 -22.70
C ALA A 63 14.00 11.40 -21.93
N ARG A 64 14.04 10.60 -20.85
CA ARG A 64 15.22 10.42 -19.99
C ARG A 64 16.03 9.19 -20.39
N THR A 65 17.34 9.27 -20.19
CA THR A 65 18.24 8.11 -20.26
C THR A 65 18.45 7.55 -18.87
N GLY A 66 18.17 6.26 -18.69
CA GLY A 66 18.24 5.59 -17.40
C GLY A 66 19.35 4.56 -17.32
N THR A 67 19.81 4.30 -16.10
CA THR A 67 20.67 3.14 -15.79
C THR A 67 19.81 1.98 -15.36
N PRO A 68 20.02 0.75 -15.87
CA PRO A 68 19.29 -0.42 -15.41
C PRO A 68 19.47 -0.61 -13.91
N GLN A 69 18.37 -0.62 -13.16
CA GLN A 69 18.37 -0.93 -11.74
C GLN A 69 17.98 -2.40 -11.56
N PRO A 70 18.60 -3.12 -10.60
CA PRO A 70 18.20 -4.48 -10.27
C PRO A 70 16.82 -4.48 -9.62
N ILE A 71 16.02 -5.50 -9.92
CA ILE A 71 14.69 -5.67 -9.33
C ILE A 71 14.84 -6.06 -7.86
N ALA A 72 14.18 -5.30 -6.99
CA ALA A 72 14.18 -5.46 -5.54
C ALA A 72 13.19 -6.55 -5.08
N TRP A 73 13.46 -7.81 -5.42
CA TRP A 73 12.56 -8.94 -5.14
C TRP A 73 12.32 -9.18 -3.64
N ARG A 74 13.32 -8.94 -2.80
CA ARG A 74 13.25 -9.17 -1.34
C ARG A 74 12.34 -8.13 -0.68
N GLU A 75 12.49 -6.89 -1.08
CA GLU A 75 11.72 -5.72 -0.66
C GLU A 75 10.27 -5.89 -1.09
N SER A 76 10.06 -6.25 -2.36
CA SER A 76 8.72 -6.50 -2.92
C SER A 76 8.01 -7.64 -2.20
N GLY A 77 8.70 -8.77 -1.99
CA GLY A 77 8.15 -9.91 -1.26
C GLY A 77 7.79 -9.60 0.18
N ALA A 78 8.59 -8.79 0.88
CA ALA A 78 8.29 -8.37 2.24
C ALA A 78 7.08 -7.43 2.31
N ILE A 79 6.96 -6.47 1.39
CA ILE A 79 5.79 -5.57 1.33
C ILE A 79 4.52 -6.36 1.03
N LEU A 80 4.55 -7.25 0.04
CA LEU A 80 3.41 -8.11 -0.29
C LEU A 80 3.04 -9.02 0.89
N GLY A 81 4.03 -9.63 1.54
CA GLY A 81 3.83 -10.44 2.75
C GLY A 81 3.23 -9.64 3.90
N ALA A 82 3.69 -8.40 4.12
CA ALA A 82 3.13 -7.51 5.13
C ALA A 82 1.67 -7.15 4.85
N ILE A 83 1.31 -6.88 3.58
CA ILE A 83 -0.08 -6.61 3.18
C ILE A 83 -0.97 -7.84 3.45
N VAL A 84 -0.50 -9.04 3.10
CA VAL A 84 -1.25 -10.29 3.34
C VAL A 84 -1.42 -10.55 4.84
N VAL A 85 -0.36 -10.40 5.63
CA VAL A 85 -0.42 -10.53 7.09
C VAL A 85 -1.37 -9.50 7.69
N PHE A 86 -1.37 -8.28 7.18
CA PHE A 86 -2.29 -7.24 7.65
C PHE A 86 -3.74 -7.61 7.34
N GLY A 87 -4.06 -7.93 6.09
CA GLY A 87 -5.42 -8.26 5.66
C GLY A 87 -6.00 -9.47 6.39
N LEU A 88 -5.20 -10.52 6.58
CA LEU A 88 -5.66 -11.75 7.25
C LEU A 88 -5.63 -11.66 8.78
N GLY A 89 -4.71 -10.87 9.34
CA GLY A 89 -4.52 -10.78 10.78
C GLY A 89 -5.45 -9.77 11.45
N LEU A 90 -5.91 -8.74 10.73
CA LEU A 90 -6.66 -7.63 11.31
C LEU A 90 -7.91 -8.09 12.07
N GLU A 91 -8.69 -8.99 11.50
CA GLU A 91 -9.92 -9.50 12.13
C GLU A 91 -9.64 -10.45 13.30
N ARG A 92 -8.51 -11.17 13.28
CA ARG A 92 -8.21 -12.23 14.25
C ARG A 92 -7.41 -11.72 15.45
N PHE A 93 -6.38 -10.92 15.20
CA PHE A 93 -5.45 -10.44 16.22
C PHE A 93 -5.73 -8.98 16.61
N GLY A 94 -6.51 -8.26 15.81
CA GLY A 94 -6.79 -6.84 16.05
C GLY A 94 -5.70 -5.92 15.47
N LEU A 95 -5.99 -4.63 15.48
CA LEU A 95 -5.23 -3.58 14.79
C LEU A 95 -3.78 -3.49 15.30
N ILE A 96 -3.57 -3.49 16.61
CA ILE A 96 -2.25 -3.23 17.21
C ILE A 96 -1.24 -4.32 16.84
N PRO A 97 -1.46 -5.61 17.19
CA PRO A 97 -0.48 -6.66 16.90
C PRO A 97 -0.32 -6.92 15.40
N THR A 98 -1.39 -6.76 14.63
CA THR A 98 -1.35 -6.95 13.17
C THR A 98 -0.52 -5.85 12.50
N THR A 99 -0.73 -4.59 12.88
CA THR A 99 0.07 -3.46 12.36
C THR A 99 1.53 -3.64 12.74
N ALA A 100 1.81 -4.02 13.99
CA ALA A 100 3.17 -4.25 14.43
C ALA A 100 3.87 -5.35 13.62
N ALA A 101 3.20 -6.49 13.42
CA ALA A 101 3.74 -7.59 12.61
C ALA A 101 3.98 -7.17 11.15
N ALA A 102 3.03 -6.49 10.52
CA ALA A 102 3.15 -6.01 9.15
C ALA A 102 4.34 -5.05 8.97
N VAL A 103 4.51 -4.10 9.90
CA VAL A 103 5.64 -3.14 9.85
C VAL A 103 6.98 -3.85 10.08
N LEU A 104 7.05 -4.79 11.02
CA LEU A 104 8.26 -5.58 11.24
C LEU A 104 8.64 -6.38 9.99
N ILE A 105 7.68 -7.03 9.33
CA ILE A 105 7.90 -7.76 8.08
C ILE A 105 8.40 -6.81 6.98
N ALA A 106 7.72 -5.69 6.78
CA ALA A 106 8.08 -4.71 5.75
C ALA A 106 9.47 -4.08 5.97
N THR A 107 9.94 -4.00 7.22
CA THR A 107 11.25 -3.44 7.56
C THR A 107 12.40 -4.45 7.52
N LEU A 108 12.13 -5.75 7.31
CA LEU A 108 13.17 -6.78 7.24
C LEU A 108 14.21 -6.53 6.14
N PRO A 109 13.83 -6.19 4.90
CA PRO A 109 14.79 -5.93 3.82
C PRO A 109 15.38 -4.52 3.85
N ALA A 110 14.91 -3.66 4.76
CA ALA A 110 15.33 -2.26 4.78
C ALA A 110 16.86 -2.14 4.97
N PRO A 111 17.54 -1.28 4.18
CA PRO A 111 19.00 -1.08 4.29
C PRO A 111 19.44 -0.56 5.67
N ARG A 112 18.54 0.12 6.39
CA ARG A 112 18.74 0.52 7.78
C ARG A 112 18.37 -0.64 8.71
N SER A 113 19.38 -1.21 9.36
CA SER A 113 19.26 -2.44 10.17
C SER A 113 19.18 -2.21 11.68
N GLY A 114 19.11 -0.97 12.16
CA GLY A 114 19.05 -0.67 13.59
C GLY A 114 17.76 -1.17 14.25
N LEU A 115 17.87 -2.04 15.26
CA LEU A 115 16.72 -2.56 16.02
C LEU A 115 15.90 -1.43 16.64
N VAL A 116 16.56 -0.39 17.17
CA VAL A 116 15.91 0.81 17.74
C VAL A 116 15.09 1.55 16.68
N TRP A 117 15.62 1.68 15.46
CA TRP A 117 14.86 2.30 14.36
C TRP A 117 13.65 1.47 13.98
N ARG A 118 13.78 0.13 13.89
CA ARG A 118 12.67 -0.77 13.56
C ARG A 118 11.56 -0.69 14.60
N ILE A 119 11.92 -0.75 15.88
CA ILE A 119 10.97 -0.61 16.99
C ILE A 119 10.33 0.79 16.95
N GLY A 120 11.12 1.85 16.75
CA GLY A 120 10.61 3.22 16.65
C GLY A 120 9.58 3.41 15.53
N VAL A 121 9.87 2.92 14.33
CA VAL A 121 8.92 2.98 13.20
C VAL A 121 7.69 2.12 13.47
N THR A 122 7.86 0.93 14.06
CA THR A 122 6.76 0.04 14.41
C THR A 122 5.80 0.70 15.40
N LEU A 123 6.33 1.28 16.48
CA LEU A 123 5.54 2.00 17.47
C LEU A 123 4.86 3.22 16.86
N ALA A 124 5.58 4.02 16.07
CA ALA A 124 5.03 5.22 15.44
C ALA A 124 3.87 4.88 14.49
N VAL A 125 4.06 3.93 13.58
CA VAL A 125 3.03 3.53 12.61
C VAL A 125 1.83 2.91 13.33
N THR A 126 2.06 2.08 14.35
CA THR A 126 0.97 1.48 15.14
C THR A 126 0.19 2.54 15.90
N ALA A 127 0.86 3.53 16.49
CA ALA A 127 0.21 4.64 17.19
C ALA A 127 -0.59 5.53 16.24
N ILE A 128 -0.07 5.82 15.03
CA ILE A 128 -0.79 6.56 14.00
C ILE A 128 -2.02 5.79 13.53
N ALA A 129 -1.88 4.48 13.26
CA ALA A 129 -3.01 3.63 12.88
C ALA A 129 -4.10 3.64 13.96
N TRP A 130 -3.70 3.44 15.21
CA TRP A 130 -4.62 3.52 16.35
C TRP A 130 -5.30 4.90 16.44
N ALA A 131 -4.55 6.00 16.34
CA ALA A 131 -5.10 7.34 16.41
C ALA A 131 -6.11 7.62 15.28
N ILE A 132 -5.82 7.21 14.05
CA ILE A 132 -6.71 7.41 12.90
C ILE A 132 -7.99 6.57 13.07
N PHE A 133 -7.87 5.27 13.33
CA PHE A 133 -9.04 4.37 13.33
C PHE A 133 -9.89 4.49 14.60
N SER A 134 -9.25 4.62 15.77
CA SER A 134 -9.94 4.71 17.06
C SER A 134 -10.38 6.15 17.35
N ALA A 135 -9.45 7.11 17.35
CA ALA A 135 -9.75 8.47 17.79
C ALA A 135 -10.33 9.36 16.68
N GLY A 136 -9.80 9.26 15.46
CA GLY A 136 -10.22 10.09 14.33
C GLY A 136 -11.55 9.63 13.72
N LEU A 137 -11.60 8.36 13.30
CA LEU A 137 -12.74 7.79 12.58
C LEU A 137 -13.80 7.18 13.50
N ARG A 138 -13.49 6.96 14.80
CA ARG A 138 -14.35 6.25 15.77
C ARG A 138 -14.93 4.95 15.24
N MET A 139 -14.13 4.20 14.48
CA MET A 139 -14.53 2.90 13.96
C MET A 139 -14.37 1.81 15.03
N THR A 140 -15.33 0.88 15.08
CA THR A 140 -15.27 -0.31 15.96
C THR A 140 -14.33 -1.37 15.37
N VAL A 141 -13.04 -1.04 15.24
CA VAL A 141 -12.01 -1.99 14.81
C VAL A 141 -11.49 -2.74 16.05
N PRO A 142 -11.40 -4.08 16.04
CA PRO A 142 -10.83 -4.82 17.16
C PRO A 142 -9.39 -4.36 17.40
N LEU A 143 -9.08 -3.86 18.59
CA LEU A 143 -7.72 -3.39 18.93
C LEU A 143 -6.82 -4.53 19.40
N TRP A 144 -7.42 -5.50 20.06
CA TRP A 144 -6.77 -6.65 20.69
C TRP A 144 -7.32 -7.96 20.11
N PRO A 145 -6.60 -9.08 20.28
CA PRO A 145 -7.07 -10.37 19.81
C PRO A 145 -8.43 -10.66 20.43
N VAL A 146 -9.44 -10.83 19.59
CA VAL A 146 -10.77 -11.22 20.06
C VAL A 146 -10.67 -12.71 20.33
N GLY A 147 -10.39 -13.06 21.59
CA GLY A 147 -10.61 -14.41 22.07
C GLY A 147 -12.07 -14.75 21.85
N ARG A 148 -12.35 -15.80 21.07
CA ARG A 148 -13.67 -16.42 21.08
C ARG A 148 -13.89 -17.10 22.42
#